data_AF-A0A178FSF0-F1
#
_entry.id   AF-A0A178FSF0-F1
#
_cell.length_a   1.000
_cell.length_b   1.000
_cell.length_c   1.000
_cell.angle_alpha   90.00
_cell.angle_beta   90.00
_cell.angle_gamma   90.00
#
_symmetry.space_group_name_H-M   'P 1'
#
loop_
_entity.id
_entity.type
_entity.pdbx_description
1 polymer ?
#
loop_
_entity_poly.entity_id
_entity_poly.type
_entity_poly.pdbx_seq_one_letter_code
_entity_poly.pdbx_strand_id
1 'polypeptide(L)'
;MAPVARSFSRLALSCPRQAASRRTTFLQTHQPCSTFNQQRQQLFSTASIQLAPGSETQESGSAALDTAIPPDLQREIKQEIRSSIRELRKQVRDVVPMPPRYRTGFWSEGEKDDLMTQVEDGDDVFGEDDMTSMAHAELEEHRELREYARIAAWDMPSLSALAKPFTLPPQTHILRFRQTTYLGETHPAETKVVVELCSKDLTPKYLTEEQRITLLKLVGPRYNPDSDIIHMSCEKFPTRAQNKRYLGDLVNTLIKEAKEGDSFADIPLTFPHHKPKKRYIFPEAWKVSEKNQKQIEEARNQIEDIMAKKGIVDGNEVIAQAAKTIPALGSMGQLAAQTVTVKKGPKARGPKGRN
;
A
#
# COMPACT_ATOMS: atom_id res chain seq x y z
N MET A 1 26.55 -15.04 68.81
CA MET A 1 25.07 -15.06 68.79
C MET A 1 24.61 -15.20 67.35
N ALA A 2 24.10 -16.37 66.99
CA ALA A 2 23.16 -16.54 65.87
C ALA A 2 21.73 -16.54 66.47
N PRO A 3 20.63 -16.59 65.69
CA PRO A 3 20.35 -16.16 64.30
C PRO A 3 19.07 -15.27 64.27
N VAL A 4 18.57 -14.85 63.09
CA VAL A 4 17.17 -15.08 62.66
C VAL A 4 17.05 -14.73 61.18
N ALA A 5 16.72 -15.75 60.39
CA ALA A 5 16.31 -15.66 59.00
C ALA A 5 14.86 -15.15 58.88
N ARG A 6 14.50 -14.55 57.74
CA ARG A 6 13.19 -14.75 57.12
C ARG A 6 13.24 -14.49 55.61
N SER A 7 12.82 -15.52 54.89
CA SER A 7 12.66 -15.65 53.45
C SER A 7 11.22 -15.36 53.01
N PHE A 8 11.04 -15.28 51.68
CA PHE A 8 9.80 -15.24 50.88
C PHE A 8 9.15 -13.84 50.77
N SER A 9 8.91 -13.30 49.58
CA SER A 9 8.22 -13.94 48.45
C SER A 9 8.44 -13.19 47.13
N ARG A 10 8.44 -13.99 46.05
CA ARG A 10 8.33 -13.56 44.64
C ARG A 10 6.94 -12.97 44.40
N LEU A 11 6.86 -11.80 43.76
CA LEU A 11 5.78 -11.52 42.81
C LEU A 11 6.36 -10.80 41.59
N ALA A 12 6.20 -11.45 40.45
CA ALA A 12 6.54 -10.97 39.13
C ALA A 12 5.56 -9.87 38.74
N LEU A 13 6.07 -8.67 38.43
CA LEU A 13 5.36 -7.69 37.64
C LEU A 13 5.96 -7.70 36.24
N SER A 14 5.16 -8.22 35.32
CA SER A 14 5.36 -8.23 33.89
C SER A 14 5.49 -6.80 33.34
N CYS A 15 6.67 -6.46 32.82
CA CYS A 15 6.82 -5.31 31.93
C CYS A 15 6.13 -5.62 30.58
N PRO A 16 5.16 -4.83 30.10
CA PRO A 16 4.79 -4.86 28.71
C PRO A 16 5.88 -4.15 27.88
N ARG A 17 6.40 -4.91 26.92
CA ARG A 17 7.38 -4.51 25.92
C ARG A 17 6.78 -3.38 25.06
N GLN A 18 7.38 -2.20 25.11
CA GLN A 18 7.05 -1.09 24.23
C GLN A 18 7.19 -1.53 22.76
N ALA A 19 6.09 -1.46 22.02
CA ALA A 19 6.09 -1.65 20.58
C ALA A 19 6.72 -0.41 19.93
N ALA A 20 7.86 -0.59 19.27
CA ALA A 20 8.47 0.43 18.45
C ALA A 20 7.54 0.78 17.28
N SER A 21 7.11 2.04 17.23
CA SER A 21 6.39 2.64 16.10
C SER A 21 7.26 2.53 14.84
N ARG A 22 6.81 1.75 13.86
CA ARG A 22 7.40 1.72 12.52
C ARG A 22 6.90 2.96 11.79
N ARG A 23 7.82 3.89 11.52
CA ARG A 23 7.66 4.94 10.51
C ARG A 23 7.34 4.30 9.15
N THR A 24 6.12 4.46 8.69
CA THR A 24 5.73 4.23 7.30
C THR A 24 5.98 5.51 6.52
N THR A 25 7.00 5.49 5.66
CA THR A 25 7.19 6.51 4.62
C THR A 25 6.13 6.28 3.55
N PHE A 26 5.07 7.09 3.56
CA PHE A 26 4.14 7.20 2.44
C PHE A 26 4.79 8.08 1.37
N LEU A 27 5.14 7.47 0.24
CA LEU A 27 5.42 8.18 -1.00
C LEU A 27 4.07 8.61 -1.59
N GLN A 28 3.82 9.91 -1.55
CA GLN A 28 2.59 10.53 -2.02
C GLN A 28 2.75 10.82 -3.52
N THR A 29 2.30 9.88 -4.37
CA THR A 29 2.05 10.16 -5.79
C THR A 29 0.61 10.62 -5.93
N HIS A 30 0.40 11.92 -6.02
CA HIS A 30 -0.89 12.49 -6.41
C HIS A 30 -1.12 12.21 -7.90
N GLN A 31 -2.08 11.34 -8.22
CA GLN A 31 -2.84 11.41 -9.46
C GLN A 31 -4.28 11.77 -9.12
N PRO A 32 -4.89 12.78 -9.76
CA PRO A 32 -6.29 13.11 -9.54
C PRO A 32 -7.19 12.10 -10.26
N CYS A 33 -7.93 11.30 -9.49
CA CYS A 33 -9.07 10.54 -9.98
C CYS A 33 -10.29 11.48 -9.99
N SER A 34 -10.64 11.98 -11.18
CA SER A 34 -11.83 12.80 -11.42
C SER A 34 -12.67 12.16 -12.53
N THR A 35 -13.38 11.07 -12.22
CA THR A 35 -14.49 10.57 -13.04
C THR A 35 -15.51 9.85 -12.16
N PHE A 36 -16.16 10.55 -11.25
CA PHE A 36 -17.35 10.03 -10.56
C PHE A 36 -18.28 11.16 -10.12
N ASN A 37 -18.75 11.97 -11.06
CA ASN A 37 -20.01 12.74 -10.95
C ASN A 37 -20.33 13.50 -12.25
N GLN A 38 -20.62 12.78 -13.33
CA GLN A 38 -21.15 13.38 -14.57
C GLN A 38 -22.51 12.81 -15.01
N GLN A 39 -23.21 12.09 -14.13
CA GLN A 39 -24.53 11.54 -14.44
C GLN A 39 -25.59 12.07 -13.49
N ARG A 40 -25.71 13.41 -13.38
CA ARG A 40 -26.90 14.01 -12.78
C ARG A 40 -27.17 15.45 -13.21
N GLN A 41 -27.05 15.75 -14.50
CA GLN A 41 -27.78 16.86 -15.10
C GLN A 41 -28.31 16.40 -16.45
N GLN A 42 -29.59 16.00 -16.43
CA GLN A 42 -30.36 15.76 -17.64
C GLN A 42 -30.57 17.11 -18.33
N LEU A 43 -29.97 17.27 -19.51
CA LEU A 43 -30.38 18.32 -20.44
C LEU A 43 -31.74 17.91 -21.00
N PHE A 44 -32.78 18.69 -20.67
CA PHE A 44 -34.02 18.67 -21.42
C PHE A 44 -33.68 19.04 -22.87
N SER A 45 -33.66 18.01 -23.72
CA SER A 45 -33.65 18.15 -25.17
C SER A 45 -34.91 18.92 -25.57
N THR A 46 -34.70 20.17 -25.99
CA THR A 46 -35.74 21.02 -26.58
C THR A 46 -36.18 20.37 -27.89
N ALA A 47 -37.34 19.74 -27.85
CA ALA A 47 -38.07 19.31 -29.03
C ALA A 47 -38.34 20.53 -29.91
N SER A 48 -37.81 20.49 -31.14
CA SER A 48 -38.19 21.37 -32.23
C SER A 48 -39.70 21.25 -32.47
N ILE A 49 -40.46 22.23 -31.97
CA ILE A 49 -41.81 22.50 -32.44
C ILE A 49 -41.66 23.35 -33.70
N GLN A 50 -41.94 22.73 -34.84
CA GLN A 50 -42.18 23.44 -36.10
C GLN A 50 -43.40 24.35 -35.92
N LEU A 51 -43.15 25.63 -35.71
CA LEU A 51 -44.13 26.69 -35.90
C LEU A 51 -44.04 27.18 -37.34
N ALA A 52 -45.21 27.25 -37.98
CA ALA A 52 -45.43 27.73 -39.33
C ALA A 52 -44.80 29.12 -39.57
N PRO A 53 -44.45 29.47 -40.83
CA PRO A 53 -43.94 30.80 -41.14
C PRO A 53 -45.00 31.85 -40.81
N GLY A 54 -44.76 32.55 -39.70
CA GLY A 54 -45.44 33.79 -39.36
C GLY A 54 -45.12 34.82 -40.42
N SER A 55 -46.18 35.34 -41.01
CA SER A 55 -46.23 36.47 -41.93
C SER A 55 -45.18 37.53 -41.63
N GLU A 56 -44.34 37.80 -42.63
CA GLU A 56 -43.73 39.10 -42.84
C GLU A 56 -44.86 40.14 -42.84
N THR A 57 -45.15 40.70 -41.68
CA THR A 57 -45.86 41.97 -41.62
C THR A 57 -44.79 42.99 -41.88
N GLN A 58 -44.61 43.30 -43.16
CA GLN A 58 -44.01 44.54 -43.59
C GLN A 58 -44.60 45.64 -42.69
N GLU A 59 -43.76 46.38 -41.97
CA GLU A 59 -44.13 47.73 -41.54
C GLU A 59 -44.20 48.61 -42.80
N SER A 60 -45.18 48.33 -43.65
CA SER A 60 -45.63 49.15 -44.77
C SER A 60 -46.83 49.98 -44.30
N GLY A 61 -46.71 50.58 -43.10
CA GLY A 61 -47.82 51.23 -42.40
C GLY A 61 -47.60 52.68 -41.98
N SER A 62 -46.42 53.28 -42.20
CA SER A 62 -46.14 54.68 -41.80
C SER A 62 -45.62 55.58 -42.93
N ALA A 63 -45.41 55.06 -44.14
CA ALA A 63 -45.06 55.87 -45.31
C ALA A 63 -46.28 56.36 -46.11
N ALA A 64 -47.47 55.77 -45.89
CA ALA A 64 -48.68 56.08 -46.68
C ALA A 64 -49.54 57.23 -46.13
N LEU A 65 -49.29 57.68 -44.89
CA LEU A 65 -49.94 58.88 -44.30
C LEU A 65 -49.07 60.14 -44.39
N ASP A 66 -47.77 59.98 -44.66
CA ASP A 66 -46.83 61.09 -44.88
C ASP A 66 -46.87 61.65 -46.33
N THR A 67 -47.73 61.13 -47.21
CA THR A 67 -47.89 61.62 -48.60
C THR A 67 -49.13 62.47 -48.83
N ALA A 68 -50.03 62.58 -47.84
CA ALA A 68 -51.30 63.32 -47.96
C ALA A 68 -51.26 64.75 -47.36
N ILE A 69 -50.15 65.17 -46.77
CA ILE A 69 -49.98 66.50 -46.17
C ILE A 69 -48.98 67.29 -47.03
N PRO A 70 -49.27 68.55 -47.42
CA PRO A 70 -48.33 69.36 -48.18
C PRO A 70 -46.98 69.47 -47.44
N PRO A 71 -45.85 69.39 -48.15
CA PRO A 71 -44.52 69.22 -47.55
C PRO A 71 -44.11 70.40 -46.65
N ASP A 72 -44.71 71.57 -46.83
CA ASP A 72 -44.48 72.76 -46.01
C ASP A 72 -45.11 72.62 -44.62
N LEU A 73 -46.33 72.10 -44.54
CA LEU A 73 -47.03 71.83 -43.28
C LEU A 73 -46.34 70.74 -42.46
N GLN A 74 -45.76 69.73 -43.13
CA GLN A 74 -44.95 68.71 -42.45
C GLN A 74 -43.68 69.29 -41.84
N ARG A 75 -43.07 70.29 -42.47
CA ARG A 75 -41.89 70.97 -41.93
C ARG A 75 -42.26 71.80 -40.72
N GLU A 76 -43.39 72.51 -40.76
CA GLU A 76 -43.93 73.26 -39.62
C GLU A 76 -44.26 72.35 -38.44
N ILE A 77 -45.02 71.27 -38.66
CA ILE A 77 -45.33 70.28 -37.61
C ILE A 77 -44.05 69.69 -37.02
N LYS A 78 -43.05 69.35 -37.85
CA LYS A 78 -41.75 68.85 -37.36
C LYS A 78 -40.97 69.90 -36.57
N GLN A 79 -41.07 71.18 -36.94
CA GLN A 79 -40.43 72.27 -36.22
C GLN A 79 -41.13 72.56 -34.89
N GLU A 80 -42.46 72.51 -34.88
CA GLU A 80 -43.29 72.71 -33.71
C GLU A 80 -43.03 71.59 -32.70
N ILE A 81 -43.11 70.31 -33.12
CA ILE A 81 -42.72 69.15 -32.29
C ILE A 81 -41.31 69.30 -31.73
N ARG A 82 -40.33 69.76 -32.54
CA ARG A 82 -38.96 69.99 -32.06
C ARG A 82 -38.87 71.12 -31.04
N SER A 83 -39.66 72.17 -31.22
CA SER A 83 -39.74 73.29 -30.27
C SER A 83 -40.41 72.86 -28.96
N SER A 84 -41.51 72.10 -29.03
CA SER A 84 -42.21 71.54 -27.87
C SER A 84 -41.33 70.56 -27.10
N ILE A 85 -40.59 69.68 -27.78
CA ILE A 85 -39.61 68.79 -27.14
C ILE A 85 -38.50 69.60 -26.46
N ARG A 86 -38.04 70.70 -27.07
CA ARG A 86 -37.01 71.58 -26.49
C ARG A 86 -37.54 72.34 -25.27
N GLU A 87 -38.79 72.76 -25.28
CA GLU A 87 -39.46 73.41 -24.16
C GLU A 87 -39.73 72.45 -23.01
N LEU A 88 -40.22 71.23 -23.30
CA LEU A 88 -40.35 70.15 -22.33
C LEU A 88 -38.98 69.80 -21.71
N ARG A 89 -37.90 69.74 -22.49
CA ARG A 89 -36.53 69.56 -21.95
C ARG A 89 -36.05 70.73 -21.10
N LYS A 90 -36.51 71.96 -21.37
CA LYS A 90 -36.21 73.14 -20.55
C LYS A 90 -37.02 73.16 -19.25
N GLN A 91 -38.25 72.64 -19.27
CA GLN A 91 -39.14 72.51 -18.12
C GLN A 91 -38.73 71.35 -17.21
N VAL A 92 -38.31 70.22 -17.78
CA VAL A 92 -37.75 69.07 -17.04
C VAL A 92 -36.24 69.28 -16.84
N ARG A 93 -35.87 70.44 -16.29
CA ARG A 93 -34.50 70.67 -15.78
C ARG A 93 -34.42 70.31 -14.30
N ASP A 94 -35.02 69.19 -13.94
CA ASP A 94 -34.62 68.47 -12.74
C ASP A 94 -33.41 67.63 -13.13
N VAL A 95 -32.24 68.12 -12.73
CA VAL A 95 -31.04 67.32 -12.64
C VAL A 95 -31.42 66.12 -11.80
N VAL A 96 -31.70 64.97 -12.42
CA VAL A 96 -31.63 63.69 -11.71
C VAL A 96 -30.20 63.66 -11.21
N PRO A 97 -29.95 63.77 -9.88
CA PRO A 97 -28.60 63.66 -9.38
C PRO A 97 -28.15 62.28 -9.84
N MET A 98 -27.14 62.21 -10.70
CA MET A 98 -26.49 60.92 -10.90
C MET A 98 -26.09 60.45 -9.50
N PRO A 99 -26.50 59.24 -9.07
CA PRO A 99 -26.10 58.76 -7.77
C PRO A 99 -24.58 58.85 -7.69
N PRO A 100 -24.02 59.22 -6.52
CA PRO A 100 -22.58 59.30 -6.36
C PRO A 100 -21.99 57.97 -6.85
N ARG A 101 -21.04 58.04 -7.79
CA ARG A 101 -20.31 56.85 -8.24
C ARG A 101 -19.53 56.34 -7.03
N TYR A 102 -20.08 55.35 -6.33
CA TYR A 102 -19.34 54.61 -5.33
C TYR A 102 -18.14 53.96 -6.03
N ARG A 103 -17.03 53.82 -5.31
CA ARG A 103 -15.86 53.12 -5.86
C ARG A 103 -16.31 51.69 -6.18
N THR A 104 -16.20 51.28 -7.44
CA THR A 104 -16.45 49.92 -7.88
C THR A 104 -15.52 48.99 -7.10
N GLY A 105 -16.08 48.05 -6.33
CA GLY A 105 -15.31 47.04 -5.58
C GLY A 105 -14.59 46.06 -6.51
N PHE A 106 -13.72 45.22 -5.94
CA PHE A 106 -12.94 44.23 -6.69
C PHE A 106 -13.84 43.32 -7.57
N TRP A 107 -15.00 42.91 -7.06
CA TRP A 107 -15.93 42.02 -7.75
C TRP A 107 -16.74 42.67 -8.88
N SER A 108 -16.86 44.01 -8.89
CA SER A 108 -17.64 44.73 -9.89
C SER A 108 -16.77 45.36 -11.01
N GLU A 109 -15.46 45.06 -11.05
CA GLU A 109 -14.53 45.61 -12.03
C GLU A 109 -14.88 45.14 -13.46
N GLY A 110 -15.34 46.06 -14.31
CA GLY A 110 -15.67 45.78 -15.71
C GLY A 110 -17.11 45.29 -15.96
N GLU A 111 -17.91 45.19 -14.90
CA GLU A 111 -19.33 44.86 -15.01
C GLU A 111 -20.14 46.10 -15.44
N LYS A 112 -21.07 45.90 -16.39
CA LYS A 112 -21.90 46.99 -16.97
C LYS A 112 -23.34 46.94 -16.48
N ASP A 113 -23.68 45.89 -15.72
CA ASP A 113 -25.00 45.74 -15.14
C ASP A 113 -25.03 46.47 -13.80
N ASP A 114 -25.73 47.61 -13.79
CA ASP A 114 -25.84 48.47 -12.62
C ASP A 114 -26.51 47.76 -11.44
N LEU A 115 -27.27 46.67 -11.66
CA LEU A 115 -27.92 45.90 -10.61
C LEU A 115 -26.96 45.00 -9.83
N MET A 116 -25.98 44.40 -10.52
CA MET A 116 -24.93 43.56 -9.92
C MET A 116 -23.79 44.39 -9.31
N THR A 117 -23.74 45.68 -9.65
CA THR A 117 -22.73 46.64 -9.17
C THR A 117 -23.17 47.36 -7.88
N GLN A 118 -24.41 47.16 -7.44
CA GLN A 118 -25.00 47.90 -6.33
C GLN A 118 -25.00 47.04 -5.06
N VAL A 119 -24.16 47.49 -4.12
CA VAL A 119 -23.96 47.04 -2.73
C VAL A 119 -22.73 46.14 -2.58
N GLU A 120 -21.70 46.67 -1.90
CA GLU A 120 -20.70 45.84 -1.23
C GLU A 120 -21.44 45.09 -0.12
N ASP A 121 -22.02 43.95 -0.46
CA ASP A 121 -22.48 42.98 0.53
C ASP A 121 -21.24 42.65 1.37
N GLY A 122 -21.34 42.66 2.70
CA GLY A 122 -20.21 42.48 3.63
C GLY A 122 -19.53 41.10 3.56
N ASP A 123 -19.72 40.38 2.45
CA ASP A 123 -19.32 39.03 2.12
C ASP A 123 -17.79 38.88 1.99
N ASP A 124 -17.08 39.99 1.73
CA ASP A 124 -15.61 40.02 1.74
C ASP A 124 -15.02 40.00 3.17
N VAL A 125 -15.84 40.29 4.19
CA VAL A 125 -15.42 40.22 5.59
C VAL A 125 -15.67 38.82 6.11
N PHE A 126 -14.57 38.12 6.42
CA PHE A 126 -14.64 36.79 7.01
C PHE A 126 -15.32 36.83 8.39
N GLY A 127 -16.50 36.21 8.48
CA GLY A 127 -17.33 36.16 9.69
C GLY A 127 -16.96 35.07 10.69
N GLU A 128 -15.83 34.39 10.51
CA GLU A 128 -15.38 33.25 11.32
C GLU A 128 -16.36 32.06 11.35
N ASP A 129 -17.19 31.93 10.32
CA ASP A 129 -18.27 30.95 10.19
C ASP A 129 -17.93 29.73 9.31
N ASP A 130 -16.85 29.82 8.53
CA ASP A 130 -16.32 28.70 7.75
C ASP A 130 -14.85 28.40 8.08
N MET A 131 -14.40 27.19 7.74
CA MET A 131 -13.02 26.77 7.93
C MET A 131 -12.31 26.58 6.59
N THR A 132 -10.98 26.53 6.64
CA THR A 132 -10.19 26.30 5.43
C THR A 132 -10.49 24.92 4.83
N SER A 133 -10.24 24.75 3.53
CA SER A 133 -10.45 23.47 2.84
C SER A 133 -9.66 22.30 3.47
N MET A 134 -8.48 22.57 4.04
CA MET A 134 -7.70 21.58 4.77
C MET A 134 -8.38 21.17 6.08
N ALA A 135 -8.96 22.13 6.80
CA ALA A 135 -9.73 21.85 8.02
C ALA A 135 -11.02 21.07 7.72
N HIS A 136 -11.69 21.36 6.59
CA HIS A 136 -12.82 20.54 6.12
C HIS A 136 -12.41 19.10 5.82
N ALA A 137 -11.23 18.87 5.24
CA ALA A 137 -10.72 17.52 4.99
C ALA A 137 -10.49 16.75 6.31
N GLU A 138 -9.92 17.40 7.34
CA GLU A 138 -9.76 16.80 8.68
C GLU A 138 -11.11 16.53 9.35
N LEU A 139 -12.08 17.43 9.20
CA LEU A 139 -13.42 17.26 9.71
C LEU A 139 -14.11 16.05 9.04
N GLU A 140 -13.94 15.88 7.73
CA GLU A 140 -14.48 14.74 6.99
C GLU A 140 -13.84 13.41 7.42
N GLU A 141 -12.51 13.37 7.60
CA GLU A 141 -11.84 12.21 8.20
C GLU A 141 -12.44 11.86 9.57
N HIS A 142 -12.74 12.88 10.40
CA HIS A 142 -13.39 12.68 11.69
C HIS A 142 -14.84 12.18 11.57
N ARG A 143 -15.57 12.53 10.51
CA ARG A 143 -16.90 11.98 10.21
C ARG A 143 -16.81 10.51 9.82
N GLU A 144 -15.88 10.16 8.94
CA GLU A 144 -15.61 8.77 8.54
C GLU A 144 -15.24 7.90 9.75
N LEU A 145 -14.35 8.39 10.62
CA LEU A 145 -13.96 7.68 11.84
C LEU A 145 -15.17 7.41 12.75
N ARG A 146 -16.05 8.41 12.92
CA ARG A 146 -17.27 8.25 13.71
C ARG A 146 -18.25 7.29 13.07
N GLU A 147 -18.30 7.23 11.75
CA GLU A 147 -19.09 6.23 11.02
C GLU A 147 -18.57 4.81 11.31
N TYR A 148 -17.26 4.57 11.16
CA TYR A 148 -16.66 3.28 11.52
C TYR A 148 -16.84 2.92 13.00
N ALA A 149 -16.74 3.90 13.91
CA ALA A 149 -17.00 3.69 15.33
C ALA A 149 -18.46 3.29 15.59
N ARG A 150 -19.42 3.87 14.85
CA ARG A 150 -20.84 3.49 14.92
C ARG A 150 -21.07 2.06 14.42
N ILE A 151 -20.49 1.71 13.28
CA ILE A 151 -20.54 0.34 12.73
C ILE A 151 -19.93 -0.66 13.73
N ALA A 152 -18.80 -0.32 14.34
CA ALA A 152 -18.14 -1.16 15.33
C ALA A 152 -18.96 -1.35 16.61
N ALA A 153 -19.67 -0.31 17.06
CA ALA A 153 -20.47 -0.35 18.28
C ALA A 153 -21.81 -1.10 18.07
N TRP A 154 -22.46 -0.92 16.93
CA TRP A 154 -23.84 -1.38 16.71
C TRP A 154 -23.95 -2.57 15.75
N ASP A 155 -23.22 -2.55 14.63
CA ASP A 155 -23.36 -3.57 13.59
C ASP A 155 -22.43 -4.76 13.85
N MET A 156 -21.17 -4.53 14.24
CA MET A 156 -20.20 -5.61 14.46
C MET A 156 -20.64 -6.64 15.52
N PRO A 157 -21.27 -6.27 16.65
CA PRO A 157 -21.78 -7.26 17.59
C PRO A 157 -22.84 -8.18 16.98
N SER A 158 -23.64 -7.70 16.02
CA SER A 158 -24.64 -8.53 15.34
C SER A 158 -24.02 -9.65 14.50
N LEU A 159 -22.77 -9.48 14.03
CA LEU A 159 -22.05 -10.50 13.26
C LEU A 159 -21.72 -11.75 14.08
N SER A 160 -21.68 -11.66 15.41
CA SER A 160 -21.43 -12.83 16.26
C SER A 160 -22.53 -13.88 16.12
N ALA A 161 -23.75 -13.48 15.78
CA ALA A 161 -24.87 -14.39 15.53
C ALA A 161 -24.67 -15.25 14.26
N LEU A 162 -23.90 -14.76 13.29
CA LEU A 162 -23.61 -15.47 12.04
C LEU A 162 -22.28 -16.25 12.08
N ALA A 163 -21.53 -16.12 13.17
CA ALA A 163 -20.25 -16.77 13.35
C ALA A 163 -20.42 -18.29 13.45
N LYS A 164 -19.64 -19.02 12.65
CA LYS A 164 -19.58 -20.49 12.68
C LYS A 164 -18.29 -20.91 13.38
N PRO A 165 -18.33 -21.85 14.35
CA PRO A 165 -17.12 -22.33 15.00
C PRO A 165 -16.22 -23.05 14.00
N PHE A 166 -14.91 -22.85 14.12
CA PHE A 166 -13.95 -23.55 13.28
C PHE A 166 -13.89 -25.03 13.69
N THR A 167 -14.19 -25.91 12.73
CA THR A 167 -14.04 -27.35 12.88
C THR A 167 -12.84 -27.85 12.08
N LEU A 168 -12.09 -28.78 12.66
CA LEU A 168 -10.98 -29.41 11.96
C LEU A 168 -11.51 -30.24 10.78
N PRO A 169 -10.79 -30.26 9.64
CA PRO A 169 -11.18 -31.10 8.53
C PRO A 169 -11.08 -32.58 8.93
N PRO A 170 -12.10 -33.40 8.60
CA PRO A 170 -12.03 -34.84 8.81
C PRO A 170 -10.94 -35.48 7.94
N GLN A 171 -10.47 -36.67 8.33
CA GLN A 171 -9.46 -37.43 7.59
C GLN A 171 -9.86 -37.78 6.13
N THR A 172 -11.14 -37.65 5.78
CA THR A 172 -11.61 -37.82 4.39
C THR A 172 -11.22 -36.65 3.47
N HIS A 173 -10.97 -35.45 4.01
CA HIS A 173 -10.66 -34.24 3.25
C HIS A 173 -9.15 -34.09 3.07
N ILE A 174 -8.59 -34.89 2.15
CA ILE A 174 -7.15 -34.95 1.91
C ILE A 174 -6.63 -33.79 1.04
N LEU A 175 -7.49 -33.27 0.15
CA LEU A 175 -7.09 -32.25 -0.82
C LEU A 175 -7.24 -30.85 -0.25
N ARG A 176 -6.16 -30.06 -0.32
CA ARG A 176 -6.18 -28.64 0.04
C ARG A 176 -6.18 -27.78 -1.22
N PHE A 177 -7.30 -27.12 -1.50
CA PHE A 177 -7.41 -26.16 -2.59
C PHE A 177 -7.10 -24.73 -2.10
N ARG A 178 -6.27 -24.01 -2.83
CA ARG A 178 -6.02 -22.57 -2.63
C ARG A 178 -6.55 -21.79 -3.83
N GLN A 179 -7.31 -20.73 -3.53
CA GLN A 179 -7.92 -19.81 -4.47
C GLN A 179 -7.53 -18.39 -4.09
N THR A 180 -7.31 -17.53 -5.09
CA THR A 180 -6.91 -16.12 -4.87
C THR A 180 -8.01 -15.23 -5.42
N THR A 181 -8.41 -14.21 -4.67
CA THR A 181 -9.50 -13.28 -5.03
C THR A 181 -9.00 -11.86 -4.78
N TYR A 182 -9.26 -10.92 -5.70
CA TYR A 182 -8.77 -9.52 -5.64
C TYR A 182 -9.85 -8.50 -5.24
N LEU A 183 -10.94 -8.97 -4.61
CA LEU A 183 -11.97 -8.14 -3.94
C LEU A 183 -12.44 -6.90 -4.75
N GLY A 184 -13.03 -7.14 -5.92
CA GLY A 184 -13.60 -6.08 -6.77
C GLY A 184 -12.77 -5.78 -8.01
N GLU A 185 -11.49 -6.15 -8.02
CA GLU A 185 -10.64 -6.03 -9.21
C GLU A 185 -10.66 -7.32 -10.05
N THR A 186 -10.70 -7.16 -11.37
CA THR A 186 -10.54 -8.27 -12.32
C THR A 186 -9.06 -8.50 -12.61
N HIS A 187 -8.47 -9.56 -12.07
CA HIS A 187 -7.06 -9.90 -12.29
C HIS A 187 -6.92 -11.26 -12.99
N PRO A 188 -6.08 -11.41 -14.03
CA PRO A 188 -5.97 -12.68 -14.78
C PRO A 188 -5.57 -13.88 -13.90
N ALA A 189 -4.68 -13.67 -12.93
CA ALA A 189 -4.26 -14.72 -11.99
C ALA A 189 -5.36 -15.15 -10.99
N GLU A 190 -6.52 -14.49 -10.96
CA GLU A 190 -7.67 -14.92 -10.15
C GLU A 190 -8.21 -16.29 -10.57
N THR A 191 -8.05 -16.61 -11.85
CA THR A 191 -8.51 -17.86 -12.45
C THR A 191 -7.74 -19.07 -11.96
N LYS A 192 -6.47 -18.87 -11.56
CA LYS A 192 -5.57 -19.92 -11.11
C LYS A 192 -6.05 -20.60 -9.83
N VAL A 193 -6.09 -21.92 -9.85
CA VAL A 193 -6.33 -22.76 -8.68
C VAL A 193 -5.10 -23.61 -8.40
N VAL A 194 -4.78 -23.78 -7.13
CA VAL A 194 -3.70 -24.65 -6.66
C VAL A 194 -4.31 -25.76 -5.82
N VAL A 195 -3.86 -26.98 -6.01
CA VAL A 195 -4.15 -28.11 -5.13
C VAL A 195 -2.85 -28.63 -4.52
N GLU A 196 -2.92 -28.88 -3.23
CA GLU A 196 -1.88 -29.51 -2.44
C GLU A 196 -2.44 -30.80 -1.84
N LEU A 197 -1.67 -31.87 -1.95
CA LEU A 197 -2.01 -33.16 -1.36
C LEU A 197 -0.75 -33.80 -0.77
N CYS A 198 -0.89 -34.43 0.38
CA CYS A 198 0.18 -35.21 1.00
C CYS A 198 0.14 -36.64 0.46
N SER A 199 1.29 -37.21 0.10
CA SER A 199 1.31 -38.58 -0.45
C SER A 199 1.02 -39.64 0.62
N LYS A 200 1.36 -39.37 1.88
CA LYS A 200 1.09 -40.25 3.03
C LYS A 200 -0.39 -40.37 3.36
N ASP A 201 -1.16 -39.30 3.15
CA ASP A 201 -2.59 -39.30 3.48
C ASP A 201 -3.41 -40.20 2.54
N LEU A 202 -2.84 -40.56 1.37
CA LEU A 202 -3.44 -41.53 0.44
C LEU A 202 -3.22 -42.99 0.90
N THR A 203 -2.20 -43.26 1.71
CA THR A 203 -1.86 -44.61 2.21
C THR A 203 -2.41 -44.84 3.62
N PRO A 204 -2.96 -46.03 3.96
CA PRO A 204 -3.16 -47.24 3.14
C PRO A 204 -4.54 -47.29 2.43
N LYS A 205 -5.43 -46.33 2.70
CA LYS A 205 -6.84 -46.43 2.31
C LYS A 205 -7.06 -46.39 0.79
N TYR A 206 -6.33 -45.52 0.09
CA TYR A 206 -6.51 -45.31 -1.35
C TYR A 206 -5.41 -45.96 -2.17
N LEU A 207 -4.19 -46.08 -1.64
CA LEU A 207 -3.02 -46.65 -2.33
C LEU A 207 -2.20 -47.54 -1.38
N THR A 208 -1.54 -48.55 -1.94
CA THR A 208 -0.48 -49.32 -1.27
C THR A 208 0.85 -48.54 -1.31
N GLU A 209 1.84 -48.88 -0.48
CA GLU A 209 3.15 -48.18 -0.48
C GLU A 209 3.89 -48.28 -1.83
N GLU A 210 3.80 -49.42 -2.52
CA GLU A 210 4.35 -49.60 -3.87
C GLU A 210 3.68 -48.66 -4.87
N GLN A 211 2.35 -48.61 -4.85
CA GLN A 211 1.54 -47.70 -5.67
C GLN A 211 1.73 -46.22 -5.31
N ARG A 212 2.09 -45.93 -4.06
CA ARG A 212 2.50 -44.58 -3.66
C ARG A 212 3.81 -44.21 -4.34
N ILE A 213 4.78 -45.11 -4.37
CA ILE A 213 6.06 -44.87 -5.05
C ILE A 213 5.83 -44.67 -6.56
N THR A 214 4.94 -45.43 -7.19
CA THR A 214 4.58 -45.21 -8.60
C THR A 214 3.93 -43.85 -8.83
N LEU A 215 2.99 -43.44 -7.97
CA LEU A 215 2.39 -42.12 -8.02
C LEU A 215 3.44 -41.01 -7.90
N LEU A 216 4.43 -41.15 -7.00
CA LEU A 216 5.51 -40.18 -6.86
C LEU A 216 6.36 -40.07 -8.13
N LYS A 217 6.60 -41.20 -8.84
CA LYS A 217 7.29 -41.22 -10.13
C LYS A 217 6.47 -40.52 -11.22
N LEU A 218 5.17 -40.77 -11.30
CA LEU A 218 4.26 -40.12 -12.27
C LEU A 218 4.17 -38.60 -12.08
N VAL A 219 4.13 -38.15 -10.83
CA VAL A 219 4.01 -36.74 -10.47
C VAL A 219 5.28 -35.94 -10.80
N GLY A 220 6.46 -36.58 -10.68
CA GLY A 220 7.75 -36.01 -11.03
C GLY A 220 8.09 -34.71 -10.27
N PRO A 221 8.35 -33.58 -10.96
CA PRO A 221 8.86 -32.36 -10.34
C PRO A 221 7.86 -31.63 -9.42
N ARG A 222 6.58 -32.03 -9.47
CA ARG A 222 5.51 -31.44 -8.63
C ARG A 222 5.56 -31.95 -7.19
N TYR A 223 6.30 -33.03 -6.93
CA TYR A 223 6.49 -33.59 -5.60
C TYR A 223 7.67 -32.93 -4.88
N ASN A 224 7.44 -32.56 -3.62
CA ASN A 224 8.48 -32.09 -2.71
C ASN A 224 8.87 -33.18 -1.69
N PRO A 225 10.11 -33.74 -1.76
CA PRO A 225 10.56 -34.77 -0.83
C PRO A 225 10.74 -34.30 0.64
N ASP A 226 11.01 -33.01 0.90
CA ASP A 226 11.22 -32.52 2.27
C ASP A 226 9.90 -32.49 3.07
N SER A 227 8.82 -32.06 2.41
CA SER A 227 7.50 -31.91 3.05
C SER A 227 6.53 -33.04 2.74
N ASP A 228 6.87 -33.92 1.80
CA ASP A 228 6.01 -34.99 1.31
C ASP A 228 4.68 -34.49 0.69
N ILE A 229 4.75 -33.31 0.05
CA ILE A 229 3.58 -32.63 -0.53
C ILE A 229 3.74 -32.60 -2.04
N ILE A 230 2.66 -32.97 -2.72
CA ILE A 230 2.48 -32.79 -4.16
C ILE A 230 1.73 -31.49 -4.37
N HIS A 231 2.37 -30.56 -5.10
CA HIS A 231 1.84 -29.24 -5.38
C HIS A 231 1.61 -29.09 -6.88
N MET A 232 0.36 -28.85 -7.28
CA MET A 232 0.02 -28.63 -8.68
C MET A 232 -1.01 -27.51 -8.85
N SER A 233 -0.88 -26.74 -9.92
CA SER A 233 -1.79 -25.64 -10.22
C SER A 233 -2.34 -25.73 -11.64
N CYS A 234 -3.52 -25.16 -11.84
CA CYS A 234 -4.14 -25.03 -13.15
C CYS A 234 -4.66 -23.60 -13.35
N GLU A 235 -4.37 -23.05 -14.52
CA GLU A 235 -4.80 -21.72 -15.02
C GLU A 235 -5.22 -21.83 -16.50
N LYS A 236 -5.62 -23.03 -16.95
CA LYS A 236 -5.91 -23.29 -18.37
C LYS A 236 -7.28 -22.74 -18.78
N PHE A 237 -8.23 -22.74 -17.85
CA PHE A 237 -9.62 -22.38 -18.11
C PHE A 237 -9.94 -20.97 -17.58
N PRO A 238 -10.91 -20.27 -18.19
CA PRO A 238 -11.27 -18.91 -17.79
C PRO A 238 -11.92 -18.85 -16.40
N THR A 239 -12.62 -19.91 -15.98
CA THR A 239 -13.30 -19.92 -14.67
C THR A 239 -12.53 -20.74 -13.64
N ARG A 240 -12.50 -20.22 -12.41
CA ARG A 240 -11.90 -20.89 -11.26
C ARG A 240 -12.53 -22.26 -10.99
N ALA A 241 -13.84 -22.38 -11.17
CA ALA A 241 -14.57 -23.62 -10.98
C ALA A 241 -14.12 -24.72 -11.97
N GLN A 242 -13.91 -24.37 -13.24
CA GLN A 242 -13.37 -25.31 -14.24
C GLN A 242 -11.94 -25.74 -13.90
N ASN A 243 -11.07 -24.79 -13.51
CA ASN A 243 -9.69 -25.12 -13.10
C ASN A 243 -9.68 -26.04 -11.87
N LYS A 244 -10.54 -25.82 -10.88
CA LYS A 244 -10.69 -26.70 -9.71
C LYS A 244 -11.17 -28.10 -10.11
N ARG A 245 -12.16 -28.20 -10.98
CA ARG A 245 -12.70 -29.48 -11.47
C ARG A 245 -11.63 -30.28 -12.21
N TYR A 246 -10.91 -29.64 -13.13
CA TYR A 246 -9.82 -30.27 -13.86
C TYR A 246 -8.73 -30.82 -12.94
N LEU A 247 -8.37 -30.10 -11.88
CA LEU A 247 -7.40 -30.60 -10.89
C LEU A 247 -7.94 -31.81 -10.12
N GLY A 248 -9.23 -31.85 -9.80
CA GLY A 248 -9.86 -33.03 -9.19
C GLY A 248 -9.83 -34.25 -10.12
N ASP A 249 -10.19 -34.04 -11.39
CA ASP A 249 -10.15 -35.10 -12.40
C ASP A 249 -8.72 -35.60 -12.63
N LEU A 250 -7.73 -34.70 -12.67
CA LEU A 250 -6.32 -35.04 -12.81
C LEU A 250 -5.80 -35.88 -11.64
N VAL A 251 -6.13 -35.53 -10.40
CA VAL A 251 -5.76 -36.33 -9.22
C VAL A 251 -6.38 -37.72 -9.29
N ASN A 252 -7.65 -37.82 -9.71
CA ASN A 252 -8.29 -39.11 -9.91
C ASN A 252 -7.60 -39.94 -10.99
N THR A 253 -7.19 -39.33 -12.11
CA THR A 253 -6.41 -40.00 -13.16
C THR A 253 -5.07 -40.49 -12.64
N LEU A 254 -4.32 -39.66 -11.89
CA LEU A 254 -3.04 -40.05 -11.30
C LEU A 254 -3.18 -41.24 -10.33
N ILE A 255 -4.25 -41.25 -9.52
CA ILE A 255 -4.53 -42.37 -8.61
C ILE A 255 -4.91 -43.63 -9.38
N LYS A 256 -5.66 -43.52 -10.48
CA LYS A 256 -6.00 -44.65 -11.35
C LYS A 256 -4.76 -45.23 -12.02
N GLU A 257 -3.94 -44.39 -12.63
CA GLU A 257 -2.68 -44.79 -13.26
C GLU A 257 -1.72 -45.43 -12.26
N ALA A 258 -1.66 -44.94 -11.02
CA ALA A 258 -0.84 -45.54 -9.97
C ALA A 258 -1.31 -46.93 -9.52
N LYS A 259 -2.60 -47.26 -9.70
CA LYS A 259 -3.20 -48.55 -9.32
C LYS A 259 -3.13 -49.59 -10.43
N GLU A 260 -3.45 -49.17 -11.65
CA GLU A 260 -3.65 -50.06 -12.81
C GLU A 260 -2.44 -50.05 -13.75
N GLY A 261 -1.60 -49.03 -13.69
CA GLY A 261 -0.45 -48.86 -14.57
C GLY A 261 0.76 -49.71 -14.18
N ASP A 262 1.84 -49.54 -14.96
CA ASP A 262 3.12 -50.19 -14.68
C ASP A 262 3.68 -49.76 -13.32
N SER A 263 4.27 -50.71 -12.59
CA SER A 263 4.82 -50.50 -11.25
C SER A 263 6.10 -49.66 -11.27
N PHE A 264 6.72 -49.48 -12.46
CA PHE A 264 7.99 -48.76 -12.64
C PHE A 264 9.07 -49.20 -11.65
N ALA A 265 9.06 -50.47 -11.21
CA ALA A 265 9.92 -50.96 -10.14
C ALA A 265 11.41 -50.79 -10.49
N ASP A 266 11.74 -50.91 -11.77
CA ASP A 266 13.09 -50.78 -12.32
C ASP A 266 13.65 -49.35 -12.22
N ILE A 267 12.78 -48.35 -12.09
CA ILE A 267 13.18 -46.93 -12.05
C ILE A 267 13.31 -46.49 -10.59
N PRO A 268 14.50 -46.03 -10.13
CA PRO A 268 14.64 -45.51 -8.78
C PRO A 268 13.93 -44.16 -8.61
N LEU A 269 13.39 -43.91 -7.42
CA LEU A 269 12.80 -42.62 -7.07
C LEU A 269 13.91 -41.59 -6.86
N THR A 270 14.10 -40.69 -7.82
CA THR A 270 15.15 -39.66 -7.80
C THR A 270 14.55 -38.25 -7.76
N PHE A 271 15.28 -37.30 -7.15
CA PHE A 271 14.81 -35.92 -6.95
C PHE A 271 15.81 -34.86 -7.44
N PRO A 272 16.18 -34.83 -8.74
CA PRO A 272 17.12 -33.84 -9.26
C PRO A 272 16.57 -32.40 -9.21
N HIS A 273 15.24 -32.24 -9.23
CA HIS A 273 14.58 -30.94 -9.17
C HIS A 273 14.62 -30.31 -7.78
N HIS A 274 14.75 -31.11 -6.72
CA HIS A 274 14.72 -30.63 -5.35
C HIS A 274 16.13 -30.41 -4.80
N LYS A 275 16.42 -29.17 -4.37
CA LYS A 275 17.69 -28.81 -3.72
C LYS A 275 17.44 -28.58 -2.23
N PRO A 276 17.77 -29.54 -1.33
CA PRO A 276 17.49 -29.40 0.08
C PRO A 276 18.28 -28.25 0.70
N LYS A 277 17.60 -27.43 1.49
CA LYS A 277 18.21 -26.30 2.19
C LYS A 277 18.87 -26.81 3.46
N LYS A 278 20.19 -26.63 3.58
CA LYS A 278 20.93 -26.94 4.81
C LYS A 278 20.46 -26.00 5.92
N ARG A 279 19.92 -26.57 7.00
CA ARG A 279 19.56 -25.83 8.22
C ARG A 279 20.67 -26.04 9.24
N TYR A 280 21.35 -24.95 9.61
CA TYR A 280 22.31 -24.98 10.69
C TYR A 280 21.57 -24.86 12.02
N ILE A 281 21.84 -25.80 12.92
CA ILE A 281 21.30 -25.80 14.27
C ILE A 281 22.43 -25.35 15.20
N PHE A 282 22.11 -24.57 16.22
CA PHE A 282 23.08 -24.19 17.22
C PHE A 282 23.64 -25.46 17.90
N PRO A 283 24.97 -25.68 17.88
CA PRO A 283 25.56 -26.88 18.47
C PRO A 283 25.17 -27.02 19.93
N GLU A 284 24.71 -28.22 20.31
CA GLU A 284 24.31 -28.48 21.69
C GLU A 284 25.48 -28.34 22.67
N ALA A 285 26.69 -28.72 22.25
CA ALA A 285 27.91 -28.57 23.05
C ALA A 285 28.22 -27.12 23.43
N TRP A 286 27.79 -26.13 22.64
CA TRP A 286 28.02 -24.71 22.92
C TRP A 286 26.94 -24.09 23.81
N LYS A 287 25.88 -24.85 24.13
CA LYS A 287 24.91 -24.40 25.12
C LYS A 287 25.65 -24.31 26.46
N VAL A 288 25.64 -23.11 27.03
CA VAL A 288 26.27 -22.84 28.32
C VAL A 288 25.42 -23.46 29.41
N SER A 289 25.69 -24.73 29.72
CA SER A 289 25.10 -25.45 30.85
C SER A 289 25.91 -25.18 32.12
N GLU A 290 25.33 -25.36 33.30
CA GLU A 290 26.03 -25.15 34.58
C GLU A 290 27.31 -26.00 34.71
N LYS A 291 27.29 -27.22 34.17
CA LYS A 291 28.48 -28.10 34.13
C LYS A 291 29.58 -27.53 33.23
N ASN A 292 29.20 -27.05 32.04
CA ASN A 292 30.14 -26.45 31.10
C ASN A 292 30.67 -25.11 31.62
N GLN A 293 29.85 -24.31 32.32
CA GLN A 293 30.30 -23.08 32.98
C GLN A 293 31.42 -23.37 33.97
N LYS A 294 31.23 -24.35 34.85
CA LYS A 294 32.26 -24.76 35.82
C LYS A 294 33.53 -25.23 35.12
N GLN A 295 33.42 -26.04 34.08
CA GLN A 295 34.58 -26.46 33.29
C GLN A 295 35.30 -25.28 32.62
N ILE A 296 34.55 -24.29 32.12
CA ILE A 296 35.11 -23.08 31.53
C ILE A 296 35.81 -22.24 32.60
N GLU A 297 35.25 -22.12 33.79
CA GLU A 297 35.84 -21.42 34.94
C GLU A 297 37.11 -22.12 35.42
N GLU A 298 37.07 -23.45 35.59
CA GLU A 298 38.24 -24.26 35.94
C GLU A 298 39.34 -24.12 34.89
N ALA A 299 39.00 -24.18 33.59
CA ALA A 299 39.96 -23.99 32.52
C ALA A 299 40.56 -22.57 32.52
N ARG A 300 39.77 -21.53 32.81
CA ARG A 300 40.27 -20.15 32.95
C ARG A 300 41.25 -20.04 34.12
N ASN A 301 40.90 -20.57 35.28
CA ASN A 301 41.76 -20.55 36.47
C ASN A 301 43.08 -21.29 36.21
N GLN A 302 43.03 -22.46 35.55
CA GLN A 302 44.25 -23.20 35.17
C GLN A 302 45.15 -22.41 34.23
N ILE A 303 44.57 -21.69 33.26
CA ILE A 303 45.34 -20.84 32.33
C ILE A 303 45.99 -19.68 33.08
N GLU A 304 45.27 -19.03 34.00
CA GLU A 304 45.81 -17.95 34.84
C GLU A 304 46.97 -18.43 35.71
N ASP A 305 46.83 -19.59 36.36
CA ASP A 305 47.90 -20.21 37.15
C ASP A 305 49.15 -20.50 36.31
N ILE A 306 48.97 -21.02 35.09
CA ILE A 306 50.07 -21.30 34.17
C ILE A 306 50.75 -19.99 33.73
N MET A 307 49.98 -18.96 33.40
CA MET A 307 50.51 -17.64 33.04
C MET A 307 51.28 -17.00 34.20
N ALA A 308 50.74 -17.05 35.42
CA ALA A 308 51.40 -16.51 36.60
C ALA A 308 52.73 -17.22 36.89
N LYS A 309 52.78 -18.56 36.73
CA LYS A 309 54.00 -19.34 36.97
C LYS A 309 55.07 -19.17 35.89
N LYS A 310 54.68 -19.16 34.62
CA LYS A 310 55.64 -19.08 33.49
C LYS A 310 56.00 -17.65 33.12
N GLY A 311 55.23 -16.66 33.59
CA GLY A 311 55.34 -15.27 33.15
C GLY A 311 54.83 -15.11 31.71
N ILE A 312 54.33 -13.91 31.41
CA ILE A 312 53.98 -13.54 30.04
C ILE A 312 55.24 -12.99 29.39
N VAL A 313 55.71 -13.63 28.33
CA VAL A 313 56.84 -13.13 27.55
C VAL A 313 56.32 -12.04 26.63
N ASP A 314 56.64 -10.78 26.93
CA ASP A 314 56.39 -9.68 26.00
C ASP A 314 57.50 -9.66 24.94
N GLY A 315 57.12 -9.99 23.70
CA GLY A 315 58.04 -10.01 22.56
C GLY A 315 58.73 -8.66 22.33
N ASN A 316 58.07 -7.54 22.63
CA ASN A 316 58.66 -6.22 22.46
C ASN A 316 59.80 -5.98 23.45
N GLU A 317 59.65 -6.42 24.70
CA GLU A 317 60.70 -6.31 25.72
C GLU A 317 61.89 -7.22 25.39
N VAL A 318 61.64 -8.44 24.93
CA VAL A 318 62.69 -9.36 24.48
C VAL A 318 63.46 -8.78 23.29
N ILE A 319 62.77 -8.18 22.32
CA ILE A 319 63.42 -7.50 21.19
C ILE A 319 64.22 -6.29 21.66
N ALA A 320 63.68 -5.48 22.57
CA ALA A 320 64.39 -4.32 23.13
C ALA A 320 65.64 -4.73 23.92
N GLN A 321 65.59 -5.85 24.65
CA GLN A 321 66.74 -6.42 25.35
C GLN A 321 67.76 -7.01 24.37
N ALA A 322 67.31 -7.75 23.36
CA ALA A 322 68.17 -8.33 22.32
C ALA A 322 68.88 -7.26 21.47
N ALA A 323 68.20 -6.15 21.15
CA ALA A 323 68.79 -5.01 20.44
C ALA A 323 69.90 -4.33 21.25
N LYS A 324 69.83 -4.38 22.58
CA LYS A 324 70.86 -3.83 23.48
C LYS A 324 72.05 -4.79 23.66
N THR A 325 71.81 -6.09 23.70
CA THR A 325 72.86 -7.11 23.97
C THR A 325 73.59 -7.57 22.70
N ILE A 326 72.95 -7.49 21.53
CA ILE A 326 73.54 -7.91 20.25
C ILE A 326 73.88 -6.66 19.41
N PRO A 327 75.16 -6.25 19.32
CA PRO A 327 75.57 -5.03 18.61
C PRO A 327 75.30 -5.05 17.09
N ALA A 328 75.15 -6.23 16.49
CA ALA A 328 74.74 -6.38 15.08
C ALA A 328 73.26 -5.98 14.83
N LEU A 329 72.39 -6.07 15.84
CA LEU A 329 71.00 -5.61 15.75
C LEU A 329 70.85 -4.13 16.13
N GLY A 330 71.62 -3.65 17.11
CA GLY A 330 71.60 -2.23 17.50
C GLY A 330 72.12 -1.28 16.41
N SER A 331 73.07 -1.73 15.58
CA SER A 331 73.63 -0.94 14.46
C SER A 331 72.66 -0.78 13.27
N MET A 332 71.63 -1.63 13.16
CA MET A 332 70.53 -1.44 12.21
C MET A 332 69.51 -0.38 12.69
N GLY A 333 69.56 0.04 13.95
CA GLY A 333 68.63 1.00 14.56
C GLY A 333 68.82 2.46 14.16
N GLN A 334 69.87 2.80 13.40
CA GLN A 334 70.04 4.14 12.81
C GLN A 334 69.55 4.24 11.36
N LEU A 335 69.16 3.13 10.73
CA LEU A 335 68.42 3.16 9.47
C LEU A 335 66.94 3.34 9.76
N ALA A 336 66.59 4.61 10.03
CA ALA A 336 65.26 5.20 9.93
C ALA A 336 64.07 4.38 10.47
N ALA A 337 63.36 4.98 11.43
CA ALA A 337 61.92 4.78 11.56
C ALA A 337 61.22 5.14 10.23
N GLN A 338 61.30 4.28 9.22
CA GLN A 338 60.32 4.26 8.16
C GLN A 338 59.08 3.67 8.78
N THR A 339 58.15 4.54 9.17
CA THR A 339 56.75 4.18 9.27
C THR A 339 56.35 3.59 7.92
N VAL A 340 56.45 2.28 7.77
CA VAL A 340 55.84 1.58 6.65
C VAL A 340 54.35 1.71 6.88
N THR A 341 53.73 2.66 6.19
CA THR A 341 52.28 2.69 6.06
C THR A 341 51.88 1.37 5.41
N VAL A 342 51.35 0.45 6.21
CA VAL A 342 50.73 -0.76 5.70
C VAL A 342 49.55 -0.31 4.85
N LYS A 343 49.72 -0.32 3.53
CA LYS A 343 48.61 -0.13 2.58
C LYS A 343 47.61 -1.23 2.91
N LYS A 344 46.47 -0.84 3.47
CA LYS A 344 45.34 -1.73 3.70
C LYS A 344 45.02 -2.40 2.37
N GLY A 345 45.36 -3.69 2.23
CA GLY A 345 45.05 -4.45 1.04
C GLY A 345 43.56 -4.31 0.71
N PRO A 346 43.18 -4.31 -0.59
CA PRO A 346 41.79 -4.19 -0.96
C PRO A 346 41.00 -5.25 -0.20
N LYS A 347 40.00 -4.81 0.60
CA LYS A 347 39.07 -5.71 1.26
C LYS A 347 38.48 -6.62 0.19
N ALA A 348 38.88 -7.88 0.17
CA ALA A 348 38.17 -8.90 -0.59
C ALA A 348 36.73 -8.88 -0.07
N ARG A 349 35.82 -8.36 -0.90
CA ARG A 349 34.39 -8.46 -0.65
C ARG A 349 34.08 -9.95 -0.75
N GLY A 350 33.88 -10.59 0.39
CA GLY A 350 33.27 -11.91 0.45
C GLY A 350 31.96 -11.91 -0.36
N PRO A 351 31.55 -13.06 -0.91
CA PRO A 351 30.40 -13.14 -1.81
C PRO A 351 29.18 -12.53 -1.14
N LYS A 352 28.62 -11.47 -1.75
CA LYS A 352 27.37 -10.87 -1.31
C LYS A 352 26.30 -11.95 -1.36
N GLY A 353 25.85 -12.39 -0.19
CA GLY A 353 24.59 -13.11 -0.08
C GLY A 353 23.50 -12.24 -0.70
N ARG A 354 22.88 -12.73 -1.78
CA ARG A 354 21.65 -12.15 -2.32
C ARG A 354 20.57 -12.37 -1.27
N ASN A 355 20.09 -11.27 -0.70
CA ASN A 355 18.76 -11.23 -0.07
C ASN A 355 17.69 -11.36 -1.15
#